data_AF-A0A957VUN1-F1
#
_entry.id   AF-A0A957VUN1-F1
#
_cell.length_a   1.000
_cell.length_b   1.000
_cell.length_c   1.000
_cell.angle_alpha   90.00
_cell.angle_beta   90.00
_cell.angle_gamma   90.00
#
_symmetry.space_group_name_H-M   'P 1'
#
loop_
_entity.id
_entity.type
_entity.pdbx_description
1 polymer ?
#
loop_
_entity_poly.entity_id
_entity_poly.type
_entity_poly.pdbx_seq_one_letter_code
_entity_poly.pdbx_strand_id
1 'polypeptide(L)'
;MNQSYTPTFLLLLELIGGYCGFLGLGWIVAGNVERGLVILIGYAALMAIGAALTFFSFGCLGFFFAPLYVAAPIVSAVKLYEVVKIA
;
A
#
# COMPACT_ATOMS: atom_id res chain seq x y z
N MET A 1 21.84 1.88 5.90
CA MET A 1 22.20 0.44 5.89
C MET A 1 21.63 -0.15 4.60
N ASN A 2 22.47 -0.44 3.60
CA ASN A 2 22.05 -1.09 2.37
C ASN A 2 21.82 -2.58 2.65
N GLN A 3 20.62 -2.93 3.10
CA GLN A 3 20.19 -4.32 3.07
C GLN A 3 19.75 -4.60 1.63
N SER A 4 20.52 -5.42 0.91
CA SER A 4 20.21 -5.88 -0.45
C SER A 4 19.05 -6.87 -0.40
N TYR A 5 17.84 -6.37 -0.13
CA TYR A 5 16.64 -7.18 -0.19
C TYR A 5 16.32 -7.50 -1.66
N THR A 6 16.00 -8.77 -1.92
CA THR A 6 15.57 -9.20 -3.25
C THR A 6 14.33 -8.39 -3.68
N PRO A 7 14.22 -7.93 -4.94
CA PRO A 7 13.07 -7.17 -5.42
C PRO A 7 11.73 -7.86 -5.13
N THR A 8 11.72 -9.20 -5.21
CA THR A 8 10.57 -10.04 -4.87
C THR A 8 10.13 -9.92 -3.42
N PHE A 9 11.07 -9.79 -2.47
CA PHE A 9 10.77 -9.62 -1.05
C PHE A 9 10.07 -8.29 -0.80
N LEU A 10 10.57 -7.21 -1.40
CA LEU A 10 9.97 -5.87 -1.28
C LEU A 10 8.56 -5.82 -1.89
N LEU A 11 8.36 -6.51 -3.02
CA LEU A 11 7.07 -6.64 -3.69
C LEU A 11 6.06 -7.41 -2.82
N LEU A 12 6.48 -8.54 -2.24
CA LEU A 12 5.65 -9.33 -1.33
C LEU A 12 5.32 -8.55 -0.06
N LEU A 13 6.28 -7.81 0.49
CA LEU A 13 6.06 -6.99 1.67
C LEU A 13 5.03 -5.89 1.41
N GLU A 14 5.10 -5.25 0.24
CA GLU A 14 4.13 -4.22 -0.16
C GLU A 14 2.75 -4.81 -0.44
N LEU A 15 2.67 -5.98 -1.07
CA LEU A 15 1.41 -6.63 -1.41
C LEU A 15 0.71 -7.17 -0.15
N ILE A 16 1.41 -7.99 0.63
CA ILE A 16 0.87 -8.60 1.87
C ILE A 16 0.62 -7.51 2.90
N GLY A 17 1.59 -6.60 3.09
CA GLY A 17 1.44 -5.43 3.97
C GLY A 17 0.25 -4.58 3.55
N GLY A 18 0.11 -4.28 2.25
CA GLY A 18 -0.99 -3.51 1.68
C GLY A 18 -2.37 -4.12 1.95
N TYR A 19 -2.54 -5.43 1.75
CA TYR A 19 -3.80 -6.11 2.07
C TYR A 19 -4.09 -6.18 3.59
N CYS A 20 -3.04 -6.19 4.42
CA CYS A 20 -3.17 -6.09 5.88
C CYS A 20 -3.33 -4.65 6.40
N GLY A 21 -3.35 -3.63 5.52
CA GLY A 21 -3.52 -2.22 5.90
C GLY A 21 -2.22 -1.42 6.06
N PHE A 22 -1.07 -2.05 5.86
CA PHE A 22 0.27 -1.46 5.98
C PHE A 22 0.93 -1.25 4.61
N LEU A 23 0.21 -0.60 3.69
CA LEU A 23 0.76 -0.23 2.39
C LEU A 23 1.90 0.79 2.56
N GLY A 24 3.00 0.69 1.82
CA GLY A 24 4.14 1.61 1.93
C GLY A 24 5.33 1.07 2.72
N LEU A 25 5.21 -0.06 3.42
CA LEU A 25 6.33 -0.70 4.12
C LEU A 25 7.45 -1.13 3.16
N GLY A 26 7.12 -1.64 1.98
CA GLY A 26 8.10 -2.01 0.97
C GLY A 26 8.94 -0.83 0.51
N TRP A 27 8.34 0.36 0.41
CA TRP A 27 9.04 1.59 0.05
C TRP A 27 9.99 2.07 1.15
N ILE A 28 9.59 1.97 2.42
CA ILE A 28 10.44 2.33 3.56
C ILE A 28 11.66 1.41 3.61
N VAL A 29 11.44 0.10 3.46
CA VAL A 29 12.52 -0.91 3.49
C VAL A 29 13.45 -0.78 2.27
N ALA A 30 12.94 -0.32 1.12
CA ALA A 30 13.73 0.01 -0.06
C ALA A 30 14.51 1.34 0.06
N GLY A 31 14.49 2.00 1.22
CA GLY A 31 15.20 3.26 1.46
C GLY A 31 14.45 4.53 0.99
N ASN A 32 13.27 4.38 0.38
CA ASN A 32 12.42 5.50 -0.05
C ASN A 32 11.44 5.90 1.07
N VAL A 33 12.00 6.33 2.21
CA VAL A 33 11.25 6.56 3.45
C VAL A 33 10.14 7.59 3.28
N GLU A 34 10.39 8.72 2.61
CA GLU A 34 9.39 9.77 2.41
C GLU A 34 8.16 9.26 1.64
N ARG A 35 8.39 8.60 0.50
CA ARG A 35 7.30 8.03 -0.32
C ARG A 35 6.55 6.94 0.44
N GLY A 36 7.28 6.07 1.14
CA GLY A 36 6.66 5.00 1.92
C GLY A 36 5.77 5.53 3.05
N LEU A 37 6.18 6.59 3.75
CA LEU A 37 5.38 7.24 4.78
C LEU A 37 4.10 7.89 4.22
N VAL A 38 4.21 8.59 3.09
CA VAL A 38 3.05 9.21 2.43
C VAL A 38 2.03 8.14 2.00
N ILE A 39 2.51 7.04 1.41
CA ILE A 39 1.65 5.92 1.00
C ILE A 39 1.00 5.25 2.22
N LEU A 40 1.76 5.02 3.29
CA LEU A 40 1.27 4.39 4.52
C LEU A 40 0.20 5.21 5.21
N ILE A 41 0.47 6.49 5.47
CA ILE A 41 -0.49 7.38 6.12
C ILE A 41 -1.69 7.62 5.22
N GLY A 42 -1.47 7.85 3.92
CA GLY A 42 -2.54 8.08 2.96
C GLY A 42 -3.48 6.88 2.83
N TYR A 43 -2.93 5.67 2.76
CA TYR A 43 -3.72 4.45 2.67
C TYR A 43 -4.48 4.16 3.97
N ALA A 44 -3.84 4.35 5.13
CA ALA A 44 -4.50 4.21 6.43
C ALA A 44 -5.66 5.21 6.60
N ALA A 45 -5.48 6.47 6.18
CA ALA A 45 -6.54 7.47 6.21
C ALA A 45 -7.71 7.10 5.28
N LEU A 46 -7.41 6.61 4.08
CA LEU A 46 -8.42 6.13 3.14
C LEU A 46 -9.18 4.90 3.68
N MET A 47 -8.48 3.97 4.33
CA MET A 47 -9.09 2.84 5.05
C MET A 47 -10.08 3.33 6.11
N ALA A 48 -9.67 4.29 6.95
CA ALA A 48 -10.52 4.86 7.99
C ALA A 48 -11.76 5.57 7.43
N ILE A 49 -11.58 6.39 6.37
CA ILE A 49 -12.68 7.10 5.71
C ILE A 49 -13.67 6.12 5.07
N GLY A 50 -13.17 5.13 4.32
CA GLY A 50 -14.01 4.12 3.69
C GLY A 50 -14.74 3.26 4.71
N ALA A 51 -14.09 2.88 5.82
CA ALA A 51 -14.74 2.17 6.92
C ALA A 51 -15.87 3.00 7.57
N ALA A 52 -15.62 4.29 7.84
CA ALA A 52 -16.63 5.20 8.37
C ALA A 52 -17.83 5.35 7.42
N LEU A 53 -17.57 5.60 6.13
CA LEU A 53 -18.62 5.73 5.11
C LEU A 53 -19.41 4.43 4.94
N THR A 54 -18.73 3.28 4.96
CA THR A 54 -19.38 1.96 4.88
C THR A 54 -20.29 1.74 6.09
N PHE A 55 -19.83 2.11 7.29
CA PHE A 55 -20.62 2.01 8.51
C PHE A 55 -21.87 2.91 8.47
N PHE A 56 -21.73 4.19 8.13
CA PHE A 56 -22.85 5.13 8.07
C PHE A 56 -23.84 4.87 6.92
N SER A 57 -23.39 4.22 5.85
CA SER A 57 -24.24 3.86 4.70
C SER A 57 -24.82 2.45 4.79
N PHE A 58 -24.67 1.74 5.92
CA PHE A 58 -25.06 0.33 6.07
C PHE A 58 -24.47 -0.58 4.97
N GLY A 59 -23.28 -0.26 4.48
CA GLY A 59 -22.57 -1.06 3.48
C GLY A 59 -22.75 -0.63 2.03
N CYS A 60 -23.70 0.26 1.70
CA CYS A 60 -23.95 0.65 0.31
C CYS A 60 -22.74 1.33 -0.36
N LEU A 61 -21.98 2.14 0.38
CA LEU A 61 -20.82 2.84 -0.18
C LEU A 61 -19.54 1.97 -0.19
N GLY A 62 -19.52 0.83 0.51
CA GLY A 62 -18.35 -0.05 0.56
C GLY A 62 -17.96 -0.61 -0.80
N PHE A 63 -18.93 -0.77 -1.71
CA PHE A 63 -18.70 -1.27 -3.07
C PHE A 63 -17.87 -0.32 -3.94
N PHE A 64 -17.91 0.99 -3.66
CA PHE A 64 -17.10 1.98 -4.38
C PHE A 64 -15.64 1.99 -3.91
N PHE A 65 -15.40 1.64 -2.65
CA PHE A 65 -14.05 1.61 -2.07
C PHE A 65 -13.36 0.26 -2.26
N ALA A 66 -14.10 -0.83 -2.41
CA ALA A 66 -13.55 -2.18 -2.64
C ALA A 66 -12.55 -2.25 -3.82
N PRO A 67 -12.81 -1.67 -5.01
CA PRO A 67 -11.83 -1.64 -6.08
C PRO A 67 -10.56 -0.87 -5.70
N LEU A 68 -10.68 0.19 -4.90
CA LEU A 68 -9.54 0.99 -4.47
C LEU A 68 -8.64 0.21 -3.49
N TYR A 69 -9.23 -0.55 -2.57
CA TYR A 69 -8.50 -1.41 -1.63
C TYR A 69 -7.75 -2.56 -2.32
N VAL A 70 -8.23 -3.03 -3.47
CA VAL A 70 -7.54 -4.07 -4.25
C VAL A 70 -6.50 -3.45 -5.18
N ALA A 71 -6.81 -2.34 -5.85
CA ALA A 71 -5.93 -1.73 -6.82
C ALA A 71 -4.71 -1.05 -6.17
N ALA A 72 -4.87 -0.39 -5.02
CA ALA A 72 -3.79 0.36 -4.39
C ALA A 72 -2.57 -0.50 -4.00
N PRO A 73 -2.72 -1.69 -3.37
CA PRO A 73 -1.62 -2.62 -3.13
C PRO A 73 -0.90 -3.07 -4.40
N ILE A 74 -1.66 -3.38 -5.45
CA ILE A 74 -1.11 -3.87 -6.72
C ILE A 74 -0.30 -2.75 -7.41
N VAL A 75 -0.89 -1.56 -7.53
CA VAL A 75 -0.23 -0.42 -8.19
C VAL A 75 1.02 0.01 -7.43
N SER A 76 0.96 0.05 -6.10
CA SER A 76 2.12 0.38 -5.27
C SER A 76 3.24 -0.66 -5.45
N ALA A 77 2.90 -1.95 -5.42
CA ALA A 77 3.87 -3.03 -5.57
C ALA A 77 4.53 -3.06 -6.96
N VAL A 78 3.77 -2.81 -8.04
CA VAL A 78 4.32 -2.70 -9.41
C VAL A 78 5.28 -1.53 -9.51
N LYS A 79 4.90 -0.35 -9.01
CA LYS A 79 5.78 0.83 -9.02
C LYS A 79 7.04 0.62 -8.18
N LEU A 80 6.93 -0.03 -7.03
CA LEU A 80 8.08 -0.36 -6.20
C LEU A 80 9.03 -1.29 -6.96
N TYR A 81 8.50 -2.31 -7.64
CA TYR A 81 9.29 -3.23 -8.44
C TYR A 81 10.03 -2.53 -9.58
N GLU A 82 9.38 -1.59 -10.29
CA GLU A 82 10.02 -0.79 -11.33
C GLU A 82 11.18 0.05 -10.77
N VAL A 83 10.96 0.74 -9.64
CA VAL A 83 12.00 1.57 -8.99
C VAL A 83 13.20 0.72 -8.57
N VAL A 84 12.95 -0.45 -7.98
CA VAL A 84 14.02 -1.33 -7.47
C VAL A 84 14.72 -2.09 -8.59
N LYS A 85 14.05 -2.39 -9.71
CA LYS A 85 14.65 -3.08 -10.86
C LYS A 85 15.60 -2.17 -11.65
N ILE A 86 15.35 -0.86 -11.64
CA ILE A 86 16.14 0.14 -12.39
C ILE A 86 17.32 0.68 -11.54
N ALA A 87 17.22 0.62 -10.21
CA ALA A 87 18.26 1.03 -9.27
C ALA A 87 19.39 -0.01 -9.11
#